data_AF-A0A7Y2C2Q4-F1
#
_entry.id   AF-A0A7Y2C2Q4-F1
#
_cell.length_a   1.000
_cell.length_b   1.000
_cell.length_c   1.000
_cell.angle_alpha   90.00
_cell.angle_beta   90.00
_cell.angle_gamma   90.00
#
_symmetry.space_group_name_H-M   'P 1'
#
loop_
_entity.id
_entity.type
_entity.pdbx_description
1 polymer ?
#
loop_
_entity_poly.entity_id
_entity_poly.type
_entity_poly.pdbx_seq_one_letter_code
_entity_poly.pdbx_strand_id
1 'polypeptide(L)'
;LMYVIGATRPAFLEEVRKIIPEHFLLVPGVGAQGGSLEEVAKFGMNEDIGLLVNSSRGIIFASEQEDFAEAARSKAKSISEKMRELIC
;
A
#
# COMPACT_ATOMS: atom_id res chain seq x y z
N LEU A 1 17.51 7.68 2.29
CA LEU A 1 16.48 8.49 1.58
C LEU A 1 15.20 7.64 1.41
N MET A 2 14.07 8.23 1.03
CA MET A 2 12.83 7.49 0.72
C MET A 2 12.35 7.89 -0.68
N TYR A 3 11.77 6.95 -1.43
CA TYR A 3 11.29 7.18 -2.79
C TYR A 3 9.79 6.93 -2.91
N VAL A 4 9.13 7.61 -3.83
CA VAL A 4 7.69 7.48 -4.08
C VAL A 4 7.47 6.76 -5.40
N ILE A 5 6.81 5.61 -5.38
CA ILE A 5 6.57 4.77 -6.58
C ILE A 5 5.09 4.40 -6.63
N GLY A 6 4.41 4.71 -7.73
CA GLY A 6 2.98 4.43 -7.88
C GLY A 6 2.65 2.94 -8.02
N ALA A 7 1.51 2.51 -7.45
CA ALA A 7 1.06 1.12 -7.43
C ALA A 7 0.59 0.54 -8.79
N THR A 8 0.48 1.35 -9.85
CA THR A 8 -0.18 0.96 -11.10
C THR A 8 0.71 0.20 -12.09
N ARG A 9 2.02 0.10 -11.82
CA ARG A 9 2.98 -0.62 -12.67
C ARG A 9 3.89 -1.51 -11.81
N PRO A 10 3.37 -2.60 -11.23
CA PRO A 10 4.09 -3.40 -10.23
C PRO A 10 5.42 -3.98 -10.74
N ALA A 11 5.53 -4.33 -12.02
CA ALA A 11 6.79 -4.78 -12.61
C ALA A 11 7.96 -3.77 -12.51
N PHE A 12 7.67 -2.47 -12.36
CA PHE A 12 8.71 -1.46 -12.16
C PHE A 12 9.28 -1.46 -10.74
N LEU A 13 8.54 -1.97 -9.75
CA LEU A 13 9.02 -2.06 -8.37
C LEU A 13 10.24 -2.99 -8.28
N GLU A 14 10.23 -4.09 -9.02
CA GLU A 14 11.35 -5.04 -9.05
C GLU A 14 12.63 -4.40 -9.62
N GLU A 15 12.50 -3.64 -10.71
CA GLU A 15 13.64 -2.91 -11.30
C GLU A 15 14.16 -1.82 -10.36
N VAL A 16 13.26 -1.10 -9.67
CA VAL A 16 13.65 -0.10 -8.68
C VAL A 16 14.37 -0.75 -7.50
N ARG A 17 13.91 -1.91 -7.02
CA ARG A 17 14.56 -2.66 -5.94
C ARG A 17 15.97 -3.11 -6.29
N LYS A 18 16.25 -3.43 -7.56
CA LYS A 18 17.63 -3.73 -8.01
C LYS A 18 18.57 -2.52 -7.86
N ILE A 19 18.04 -1.30 -7.98
CA ILE A 19 18.83 -0.06 -7.88
C ILE A 19 18.95 0.40 -6.41
N ILE A 20 17.87 0.29 -5.63
CA ILE A 20 17.77 0.77 -4.24
C ILE A 20 17.21 -0.31 -3.30
N PRO A 21 17.95 -1.41 -3.06
CA PRO A 21 17.43 -2.61 -2.39
C PRO A 21 16.93 -2.34 -0.96
N GLU A 22 17.66 -1.54 -0.20
CA GLU A 22 17.41 -1.31 1.24
C GLU A 22 16.51 -0.09 1.53
N HIS A 23 16.10 0.67 0.52
CA HIS A 23 15.41 1.93 0.76
C HIS A 23 13.91 1.74 0.96
N PHE A 24 13.28 2.57 1.81
CA PHE A 24 11.84 2.60 1.92
C PHE A 24 11.18 3.15 0.65
N LEU A 25 10.13 2.49 0.20
CA LEU A 25 9.28 2.93 -0.91
C LEU A 25 7.89 3.31 -0.39
N LEU A 26 7.50 4.56 -0.61
CA LEU A 26 6.14 5.03 -0.40
C LEU A 26 5.31 4.71 -1.64
N VAL A 27 4.26 3.92 -1.47
CA VAL A 27 3.39 3.45 -2.56
C VAL A 27 2.00 4.06 -2.45
N PRO A 28 1.72 5.17 -3.16
CA PRO A 28 0.38 5.73 -3.26
C PRO A 28 -0.49 4.96 -4.27
N GLY A 29 -1.80 4.96 -4.01
CA GLY A 29 -2.79 4.55 -5.00
C GLY A 29 -3.18 3.07 -4.99
N VAL A 30 -2.84 2.32 -3.94
CA VAL A 30 -3.32 0.95 -3.77
C VAL A 30 -4.84 0.93 -3.57
N GLY A 31 -5.52 -0.01 -4.21
CA GLY A 31 -6.97 -0.19 -4.16
C GLY A 31 -7.73 0.79 -5.06
N ALA A 32 -7.93 2.03 -4.62
CA ALA A 32 -8.83 2.98 -5.28
C ALA A 32 -8.42 3.41 -6.69
N GLN A 33 -7.13 3.24 -7.05
CA GLN A 33 -6.61 3.56 -8.39
C GLN A 33 -6.27 2.30 -9.21
N GLY A 34 -6.77 1.13 -8.78
CA GLY A 34 -6.57 -0.14 -9.48
C GLY A 34 -5.23 -0.83 -9.21
N GLY A 35 -4.39 -0.30 -8.31
CA GLY A 35 -3.17 -0.99 -7.87
C GLY A 35 -3.48 -2.14 -6.90
N SER A 36 -2.97 -3.34 -7.18
CA SER A 36 -3.07 -4.51 -6.31
C SER A 36 -2.06 -4.42 -5.16
N LEU A 37 -2.52 -4.63 -3.93
CA LEU A 37 -1.65 -4.67 -2.74
C LEU A 37 -0.73 -5.89 -2.82
N GLU A 38 -1.25 -7.00 -3.33
CA GLU A 38 -0.57 -8.28 -3.51
C GLU A 38 0.59 -8.15 -4.50
N GLU A 39 0.38 -7.49 -5.65
CA GLU A 39 1.46 -7.25 -6.61
C GLU A 39 2.50 -6.27 -6.07
N VAL A 40 2.08 -5.20 -5.38
CA VAL A 40 2.99 -4.25 -4.74
C VAL A 40 3.87 -4.93 -3.69
N ALA A 41 3.28 -5.79 -2.85
CA ALA A 41 4.02 -6.59 -1.88
C ALA A 41 5.01 -7.52 -2.58
N LYS A 42 4.55 -8.29 -3.56
CA LYS A 42 5.35 -9.28 -4.28
C LYS A 42 6.60 -8.70 -4.95
N PHE A 43 6.47 -7.55 -5.62
CA PHE A 43 7.58 -6.95 -6.37
C PHE A 43 8.33 -5.86 -5.61
N GLY A 44 7.74 -5.34 -4.53
CA GLY A 44 8.25 -4.19 -3.80
C GLY A 44 8.81 -4.50 -2.42
N MET A 45 8.60 -5.69 -1.85
CA MET A 45 9.17 -6.03 -0.53
C MET A 45 10.67 -6.30 -0.61
N ASN A 46 11.37 -6.00 0.48
CA ASN A 46 12.73 -6.46 0.77
C ASN A 46 12.74 -7.26 2.09
N GLU A 47 13.91 -7.63 2.60
CA GLU A 47 14.03 -8.42 3.85
C GLU A 47 13.35 -7.74 5.06
N ASP A 48 13.31 -6.40 5.07
CA ASP A 48 12.69 -5.58 6.11
C ASP A 48 11.28 -5.06 5.73
N ILE A 49 10.61 -5.70 4.76
CA ILE A 49 9.37 -5.25 4.11
C ILE A 49 9.59 -3.99 3.24
N GLY A 50 10.19 -2.93 3.78
CA GLY A 50 10.67 -1.77 3.01
C GLY A 50 9.59 -0.98 2.26
N LEU A 51 8.31 -1.20 2.57
CA LEU A 51 7.15 -0.62 1.88
C LEU A 51 6.28 0.17 2.85
N LEU A 52 5.83 1.35 2.41
CA LEU A 52 4.82 2.15 3.07
C LEU A 52 3.65 2.39 2.12
N VAL A 53 2.52 1.73 2.34
CA VAL A 53 1.34 1.85 1.47
C VAL A 53 0.45 2.99 1.95
N ASN A 54 0.15 3.94 1.07
CA ASN A 54 -0.78 5.03 1.36
C ASN A 54 -2.18 4.72 0.81
N SER A 55 -3.16 4.74 1.71
CA SER A 55 -4.59 4.69 1.39
C SER A 55 -5.31 5.88 2.03
N SER A 56 -5.56 6.94 1.26
CA SER A 56 -6.29 8.12 1.74
C SER A 56 -7.77 8.06 1.37
N ARG A 57 -8.13 8.20 0.09
CA ARG A 57 -9.54 8.34 -0.36
C ARG A 57 -10.43 7.16 0.05
N GLY A 58 -9.89 5.94 0.06
CA GLY A 58 -10.65 4.75 0.46
C GLY A 58 -10.99 4.70 1.96
N ILE A 59 -10.32 5.50 2.79
CA ILE A 59 -10.59 5.62 4.23
C ILE A 59 -11.38 6.91 4.51
N ILE A 60 -10.94 8.04 3.94
CA ILE A 60 -11.56 9.36 4.17
C ILE A 60 -12.99 9.44 3.63
N PHE A 61 -13.28 8.74 2.53
CA PHE A 61 -14.62 8.70 1.93
C PHE A 61 -15.30 7.35 2.17
N ALA A 62 -15.00 6.69 3.29
CA ALA A 62 -15.62 5.42 3.65
C ALA A 62 -17.11 5.57 3.97
N SER A 63 -17.53 6.73 4.48
CA SER A 63 -18.92 7.14 4.66
C SER A 63 -19.00 8.67 4.73
N GLU A 64 -20.14 9.22 4.34
CA GLU A 64 -20.49 10.64 4.50
C GLU A 64 -21.55 10.87 5.60
N GLN A 65 -21.87 9.81 6.35
CA GLN A 65 -22.90 9.80 7.39
C GLN A 65 -22.28 9.78 8.80
N GLU A 66 -23.14 9.74 9.83
CA GLU A 66 -22.71 9.71 11.25
C GLU A 66 -21.84 8.49 11.62
N ASP A 67 -21.87 7.42 10.81
CA ASP A 67 -21.08 6.20 10.98
C ASP A 67 -19.63 6.31 10.45
N PHE A 68 -19.20 7.50 9.99
CA PHE A 68 -17.86 7.74 9.43
C PHE A 68 -16.72 7.14 10.26
N ALA A 69 -16.75 7.31 11.59
CA ALA A 69 -15.68 6.81 12.46
C ALA A 69 -15.56 5.28 12.41
N GLU A 70 -16.69 4.57 12.39
CA GLU A 70 -16.73 3.11 12.31
C GLU A 70 -16.37 2.62 10.90
N ALA A 71 -16.91 3.27 9.86
CA ALA A 71 -16.62 2.96 8.47
C ALA A 71 -15.13 3.16 8.13
N ALA A 72 -14.54 4.30 8.52
CA ALA A 72 -13.13 4.61 8.33
C ALA A 72 -12.23 3.61 9.08
N ARG A 73 -12.56 3.27 10.33
CA ARG A 73 -11.84 2.25 11.10
C ARG A 73 -11.90 0.89 10.42
N SER A 74 -13.07 0.48 9.93
CA SER A 74 -13.25 -0.78 9.22
C SER A 74 -12.40 -0.85 7.95
N LYS A 75 -12.38 0.21 7.14
CA LYS A 75 -11.53 0.30 5.94
C LYS A 75 -10.04 0.26 6.26
N ALA A 76 -9.59 1.02 7.28
CA ALA A 76 -8.21 1.01 7.73
C ALA A 76 -7.78 -0.37 8.22
N LYS A 77 -8.64 -1.03 9.02
CA LYS A 77 -8.40 -2.37 9.56
C LYS A 77 -8.30 -3.41 8.43
N SER A 78 -9.23 -3.40 7.48
CA SER A 78 -9.21 -4.32 6.34
C SER A 78 -7.93 -4.25 5.52
N ILE A 79 -7.40 -3.03 5.28
CA ILE A 79 -6.13 -2.87 4.55
C ILE A 79 -4.95 -3.38 5.38
N SER A 80 -4.92 -3.08 6.69
CA SER A 80 -3.87 -3.56 7.59
C SER A 80 -3.86 -5.09 7.72
N GLU A 81 -5.03 -5.73 7.73
CA GLU A 81 -5.16 -7.19 7.78
C GLU A 81 -4.67 -7.83 6.49
N LYS A 82 -5.08 -7.31 5.32
CA LYS A 82 -4.55 -7.78 4.03
C LYS A 82 -3.03 -7.65 3.94
N MET A 83 -2.47 -6.53 4.41
CA MET A 83 -1.02 -6.36 4.41
C MET A 83 -0.34 -7.38 5.35
N ARG A 84 -0.94 -7.68 6.51
CA ARG A 84 -0.43 -8.68 7.44
C ARG A 84 -0.42 -10.08 6.82
N GLU A 85 -1.47 -10.45 6.09
CA GLU A 85 -1.55 -11.72 5.36
C GLU A 85 -0.46 -11.88 4.28
N LEU A 86 0.07 -10.77 3.76
CA LEU A 86 1.14 -10.77 2.75
C LEU A 86 2.56 -10.77 3.34
N ILE A 87 2.70 -10.49 4.63
CA ILE A 87 4.00 -10.43 5.34
C ILE A 87 4.26 -11.72 6.15
N CYS A 88 3.21 -12.46 6.52
CA CYS A 88 3.30 -13.71 7.27
C CYS A 88 3.46 -14.92 6.35
#